data_AF-A0AAD5DI60-F1
#
_entry.id   AF-A0AAD5DI60-F1
#
_cell.length_a   1.000
_cell.length_b   1.000
_cell.length_c   1.000
_cell.angle_alpha   90.00
_cell.angle_beta   90.00
_cell.angle_gamma   90.00
#
_symmetry.space_group_name_H-M   'P 1'
#
loop_
_entity.id
_entity.type
_entity.pdbx_description
1 polymer ?
#
loop_
_entity_poly.entity_id
_entity_poly.type
_entity_poly.pdbx_seq_one_letter_code
_entity_poly.pdbx_strand_id
1 'polypeptide(L)'
;MGGADRPADLISTLQNISLPVSSRNWLTSKLEAAGFSRQVAIWAATNLAPLPSSGDGGLGWGFDLSGIAQMFRSYEGADLWPLLASPADGVQLSFVKAERSTFRWGGKDEERIRQVRGPDEQLGHPVHLLQGAGHWVHTDNPDGLFDILAPSFGSTPDLRMQRSPSRAPPVEPVASNIRAFPATARQLQAMLE
;
A
#
# COMPACT_ATOMS: atom_id res chain seq x y z
N MET A 1 3.59 -22.30 9.50
CA MET A 1 3.47 -21.24 10.52
C MET A 1 3.21 -19.89 9.83
N GLY A 2 2.03 -19.65 9.27
CA GLY A 2 1.77 -18.47 8.42
C GLY A 2 0.34 -17.96 8.46
N GLY A 3 -0.35 -18.09 9.60
CA GLY A 3 -1.76 -17.73 9.75
C GLY A 3 -2.07 -16.56 10.68
N ALA A 4 -1.05 -15.97 11.34
CA ALA A 4 -1.24 -15.02 12.43
C ALA A 4 -1.80 -13.65 12.00
N ASP A 5 -1.51 -13.21 10.77
CA ASP A 5 -1.70 -11.80 10.36
C ASP A 5 -2.59 -11.62 9.12
N ARG A 6 -3.61 -12.47 8.95
CA ARG A 6 -4.53 -12.33 7.82
C ARG A 6 -5.34 -11.03 7.96
N PRO A 7 -5.43 -10.18 6.93
CA PRO A 7 -6.16 -8.91 7.01
C PRO A 7 -7.63 -9.08 7.42
N ALA A 8 -8.30 -10.11 6.89
CA ALA A 8 -9.69 -10.43 7.23
C ALA A 8 -9.89 -10.67 8.74
N ASP A 9 -9.00 -11.47 9.34
CA ASP A 9 -9.06 -11.83 10.76
C ASP A 9 -8.75 -10.63 11.65
N LEU A 10 -7.79 -9.79 11.23
CA LEU A 10 -7.47 -8.53 11.92
C LEU A 10 -8.67 -7.59 11.92
N ILE A 11 -9.26 -7.32 10.75
CA ILE A 11 -10.42 -6.45 10.62
C ILE A 11 -11.57 -6.96 11.50
N SER A 12 -11.87 -8.25 11.44
CA SER A 12 -12.92 -8.86 12.26
C SER A 12 -12.63 -8.73 13.75
N THR A 13 -11.38 -8.97 14.18
CA THR A 13 -10.96 -8.83 15.58
C THR A 13 -11.14 -7.39 16.06
N LEU A 14 -10.71 -6.41 15.25
CA LEU A 14 -10.82 -4.99 15.59
C LEU A 14 -12.28 -4.51 15.69
N GLN A 15 -13.19 -5.04 14.85
CA GLN A 15 -14.62 -4.68 14.90
C GLN A 15 -15.30 -5.15 16.19
N ASN A 16 -14.76 -6.18 16.85
CA ASN A 16 -15.28 -6.69 18.12
C ASN A 16 -14.71 -5.98 19.36
N ILE A 17 -13.86 -4.96 19.18
CA ILE A 17 -13.32 -4.18 20.29
C ILE A 17 -14.29 -3.06 20.66
N SER A 18 -14.76 -3.07 21.90
CA SER A 18 -15.55 -1.97 22.46
C SER A 18 -14.67 -0.73 22.66
N LEU A 19 -15.14 0.42 22.14
CA LEU A 19 -14.50 1.72 22.32
C LEU A 19 -15.18 2.51 23.47
N PRO A 20 -14.46 3.43 24.14
CA PRO A 20 -13.03 3.71 23.99
C PRO A 20 -12.14 2.61 24.58
N VAL A 21 -10.94 2.46 24.03
CA VAL A 21 -9.89 1.65 24.65
C VAL A 21 -9.04 2.50 25.60
N SER A 22 -8.45 1.84 26.59
CA SER A 22 -7.69 2.51 27.67
C SER A 22 -6.31 3.01 27.26
N SER A 23 -5.64 2.35 26.31
CA SER A 23 -4.33 2.76 25.79
C SER A 23 -3.95 2.02 24.51
N ARG A 24 -2.95 2.53 23.79
CA ARG A 24 -2.34 1.82 22.64
C ARG A 24 -1.71 0.48 23.07
N ASN A 25 -1.04 0.45 24.22
CA ASN A 25 -0.42 -0.77 24.76
C ASN A 25 -1.46 -1.85 25.09
N TRP A 26 -2.64 -1.45 25.58
CA TRP A 26 -3.74 -2.37 25.81
C TRP A 26 -4.17 -3.05 24.51
N LEU A 27 -4.34 -2.27 23.43
CA LEU A 27 -4.71 -2.82 22.11
C LEU A 27 -3.62 -3.74 21.57
N THR A 28 -2.35 -3.35 21.65
CA THR A 28 -1.22 -4.21 21.25
C THR A 28 -1.26 -5.55 21.97
N SER A 29 -1.38 -5.52 23.31
CA SER A 29 -1.44 -6.74 24.13
C SER A 29 -2.66 -7.60 23.80
N LYS A 30 -3.81 -6.97 23.52
CA LYS A 30 -5.05 -7.66 23.15
C LYS A 30 -4.92 -8.39 21.82
N LEU A 31 -4.26 -7.78 20.83
CA LEU A 31 -4.02 -8.38 19.52
C LEU A 31 -2.96 -9.49 19.57
N GLU A 32 -1.86 -9.29 20.31
CA GLU A 32 -0.87 -10.37 20.54
C GLU A 32 -1.52 -11.58 21.22
N ALA A 33 -2.38 -11.37 22.22
CA ALA A 33 -3.13 -12.44 22.88
C ALA A 33 -4.13 -13.14 21.94
N ALA A 34 -4.58 -12.47 20.87
CA ALA A 34 -5.41 -13.06 19.82
C ALA A 34 -4.60 -13.79 18.75
N GLY A 35 -3.26 -13.81 18.85
CA GLY A 35 -2.36 -14.55 17.97
C GLY A 35 -1.74 -13.73 16.84
N PHE A 36 -2.01 -12.42 16.76
CA PHE A 36 -1.36 -11.53 15.79
C PHE A 36 0.10 -11.31 16.16
N SER A 37 0.95 -11.07 15.16
CA SER A 37 2.33 -10.70 15.42
C SER A 37 2.40 -9.35 16.16
N ARG A 38 3.41 -9.20 17.01
CA ARG A 38 3.69 -7.95 17.71
C ARG A 38 3.80 -6.76 16.76
N GLN A 39 4.34 -6.98 15.56
CA GLN A 39 4.53 -5.93 14.57
C GLN A 39 3.18 -5.41 14.06
N VAL A 40 2.26 -6.30 13.66
CA VAL A 40 0.89 -5.96 13.26
C VAL A 40 0.12 -5.32 14.42
N ALA A 41 0.26 -5.86 15.63
CA ALA A 41 -0.39 -5.33 16.82
C ALA A 41 0.04 -3.89 17.15
N ILE A 42 1.34 -3.58 17.05
CA ILE A 42 1.88 -2.22 17.24
C ILE A 42 1.37 -1.30 16.13
N TRP A 43 1.45 -1.73 14.87
CA TRP A 43 0.99 -0.94 13.73
C TRP A 43 -0.50 -0.59 13.84
N ALA A 44 -1.36 -1.57 14.16
CA ALA A 44 -2.79 -1.34 14.33
C ALA A 44 -3.06 -0.25 15.39
N ALA A 45 -2.32 -0.28 16.51
CA ALA A 45 -2.45 0.70 17.58
C ALA A 45 -2.01 2.12 17.22
N THR A 46 -1.21 2.32 16.16
CA THR A 46 -0.86 3.67 15.67
C THR A 46 -2.07 4.45 15.15
N ASN A 47 -3.14 3.74 14.77
CA ASN A 47 -4.35 4.32 14.21
C ASN A 47 -5.37 4.78 15.28
N LEU A 48 -5.06 4.60 16.56
CA LEU A 48 -5.89 5.11 17.64
C LEU A 48 -5.71 6.62 17.81
N ALA A 49 -6.82 7.33 17.99
CA ALA A 49 -6.89 8.76 18.22
C ALA A 49 -7.74 9.08 19.48
N PRO A 50 -7.51 10.20 20.18
CA PRO A 50 -8.35 10.63 21.29
C PRO A 50 -9.81 10.84 20.84
N LEU A 51 -10.76 10.32 21.61
CA LEU A 51 -12.18 10.59 21.35
C LEU A 51 -12.58 11.97 21.91
N PRO A 52 -13.25 12.83 21.11
CA PRO A 52 -13.58 14.20 21.52
C PRO A 52 -14.45 14.32 22.77
N SER A 53 -15.24 13.29 23.11
CA SER A 53 -16.26 13.33 24.15
C SER A 53 -15.91 12.53 25.41
N SER A 54 -14.72 11.94 25.48
CA SER A 54 -14.31 11.15 26.65
C SER A 54 -13.61 12.06 27.66
N GLY A 55 -14.31 12.46 28.72
CA GLY A 55 -13.74 13.21 29.84
C GLY A 55 -12.50 12.54 30.47
N ASP A 56 -12.34 11.22 30.27
CA ASP A 56 -11.24 10.40 30.76
C ASP A 56 -10.16 10.08 29.70
N GLY A 57 -10.14 10.75 28.54
CA GLY A 57 -9.06 10.60 27.55
C GLY A 57 -9.03 9.26 26.80
N GLY A 58 -10.18 8.61 26.65
CA GLY A 58 -10.32 7.35 25.91
C GLY A 58 -9.91 7.44 24.44
N LEU A 59 -9.36 6.34 23.91
CA LEU A 59 -8.92 6.25 22.51
C LEU A 59 -9.93 5.48 21.65
N GLY A 60 -10.14 5.95 20.41
CA GLY A 60 -10.94 5.29 19.39
C GLY A 60 -10.23 5.24 18.04
N TRP A 61 -10.89 4.71 17.01
CA TRP A 61 -10.32 4.67 15.67
C TRP A 61 -10.26 6.07 15.04
N GLY A 62 -9.11 6.45 14.50
CA GLY A 62 -8.95 7.65 13.68
C GLY A 62 -9.54 7.54 12.26
N PHE A 63 -10.21 6.42 11.96
CA PHE A 63 -10.81 6.10 10.67
C PHE A 63 -12.15 5.36 10.85
N ASP A 64 -12.91 5.21 9.78
CA ASP A 64 -14.10 4.35 9.76
C ASP A 64 -13.73 2.87 9.54
N LEU A 65 -13.68 2.10 10.64
CA LEU A 65 -13.36 0.67 10.58
C LEU A 65 -14.44 -0.13 9.82
N SER A 66 -15.70 0.30 9.87
CA SER A 66 -16.78 -0.36 9.13
C SER A 66 -16.63 -0.14 7.63
N GLY A 67 -16.24 1.07 7.23
CA GLY A 67 -15.86 1.40 5.86
C GLY A 67 -14.69 0.55 5.36
N ILE A 68 -13.63 0.39 6.15
CA ILE A 68 -12.50 -0.50 5.81
C ILE A 68 -12.98 -1.94 5.60
N ALA A 69 -13.82 -2.47 6.48
CA ALA A 69 -14.35 -3.82 6.34
C ALA A 69 -15.20 -3.99 5.06
N GLN A 70 -15.96 -2.97 4.66
CA GLN A 70 -16.71 -2.98 3.41
C GLN A 70 -15.79 -2.93 2.18
N MET A 71 -14.78 -2.06 2.20
CA MET A 71 -13.79 -1.97 1.11
C MET A 71 -13.02 -3.29 0.94
N PHE A 72 -12.62 -3.92 2.05
CA PHE A 72 -11.90 -5.19 2.00
C PHE A 72 -12.77 -6.33 1.44
N ARG A 73 -14.04 -6.43 1.85
CA ARG A 73 -14.98 -7.40 1.25
C ARG A 73 -15.23 -7.15 -0.23
N SER A 74 -15.33 -5.89 -0.64
CA SER A 74 -15.46 -5.51 -2.06
C SER A 74 -14.24 -5.98 -2.86
N TYR A 75 -13.04 -5.76 -2.33
CA TYR A 75 -11.79 -6.25 -2.92
C TYR A 75 -11.75 -7.78 -3.04
N GLU A 76 -12.06 -8.52 -1.98
CA GLU A 76 -12.06 -10.00 -2.00
C GLU A 76 -13.13 -10.59 -2.92
N GLY A 77 -14.27 -9.91 -3.07
CA GLY A 77 -15.39 -10.37 -3.89
C GLY A 77 -15.36 -9.92 -5.36
N ALA A 78 -14.44 -9.04 -5.74
CA ALA A 78 -14.41 -8.48 -7.09
C ALA A 78 -13.72 -9.42 -8.09
N ASP A 79 -14.44 -9.83 -9.13
CA ASP A 79 -13.87 -10.42 -10.33
C ASP A 79 -13.82 -9.39 -11.46
N LEU A 80 -12.62 -8.91 -11.78
CA LEU A 80 -12.38 -7.93 -12.84
C LEU A 80 -11.88 -8.56 -14.15
N TRP A 81 -11.81 -9.88 -14.27
CA TRP A 81 -11.46 -10.51 -15.54
C TRP A 81 -12.36 -10.12 -16.72
N PRO A 82 -13.69 -9.93 -16.54
CA PRO A 82 -14.55 -9.44 -17.62
C PRO A 82 -14.15 -8.06 -18.15
N LEU A 83 -13.65 -7.16 -17.28
CA LEU A 83 -13.16 -5.84 -17.69
C LEU A 83 -11.96 -5.95 -18.62
N LEU A 84 -11.06 -6.91 -18.38
CA LEU A 84 -9.91 -7.14 -19.26
C LEU A 84 -10.34 -7.68 -20.62
N ALA A 85 -11.38 -8.51 -20.67
CA ALA A 85 -11.89 -9.09 -21.92
C ALA A 85 -12.66 -8.09 -22.78
N SER A 86 -13.34 -7.12 -22.17
CA SER A 86 -14.09 -6.09 -22.88
C SER A 86 -13.99 -4.75 -22.15
N PRO A 87 -12.87 -4.02 -22.29
CA PRO A 87 -12.74 -2.66 -21.77
C PRO A 87 -13.78 -1.74 -22.40
N ALA A 88 -14.20 -0.70 -21.69
CA ALA A 88 -15.08 0.33 -22.25
C ALA A 88 -14.35 1.13 -23.34
N ASP A 89 -15.11 1.69 -24.29
CA ASP A 89 -14.56 2.47 -25.39
C ASP A 89 -13.67 3.61 -24.88
N GLY A 90 -12.48 3.74 -25.49
CA GLY A 90 -11.49 4.75 -25.11
C GLY A 90 -10.69 4.43 -23.83
N VAL A 91 -10.94 3.29 -23.17
CA VAL A 91 -10.15 2.84 -22.02
C VAL A 91 -9.02 1.93 -22.48
N GLN A 92 -7.79 2.32 -22.17
CA GLN A 92 -6.60 1.47 -22.33
C GLN A 92 -6.19 0.93 -20.96
N LEU A 93 -5.99 -0.38 -20.86
CA LEU A 93 -5.51 -1.02 -19.65
C LEU A 93 -4.04 -1.37 -19.81
N SER A 94 -3.24 -0.99 -18.82
CA SER A 94 -1.81 -1.32 -18.73
C SER A 94 -1.50 -1.74 -17.29
N PHE A 95 -0.62 -2.71 -17.12
CA PHE A 95 -0.32 -3.28 -15.81
C PHE A 95 1.14 -3.07 -15.43
N VAL A 96 1.40 -2.79 -14.17
CA VAL A 96 2.75 -2.73 -13.61
C VAL A 96 2.97 -3.93 -12.70
N LYS A 97 4.04 -4.67 -12.94
CA LYS A 97 4.47 -5.81 -12.12
C LYS A 97 5.80 -5.45 -11.46
N ALA A 98 5.86 -5.51 -10.14
CA ALA A 98 7.11 -5.33 -9.43
C ALA A 98 7.96 -6.61 -9.47
N GLU A 99 9.27 -6.48 -9.74
CA GLU A 99 10.17 -7.62 -9.90
C GLU A 99 10.27 -8.49 -8.63
N ARG A 100 10.32 -7.86 -7.45
CA ARG A 100 10.62 -8.51 -6.17
C ARG A 100 9.39 -8.71 -5.29
N SER A 101 8.19 -8.37 -5.76
CA SER A 101 6.96 -8.56 -4.97
C SER A 101 6.75 -10.05 -4.62
N THR A 102 6.55 -10.33 -3.34
CA THR A 102 6.16 -11.66 -2.84
C THR A 102 4.67 -11.94 -3.08
N PHE A 103 3.85 -10.89 -3.26
CA PHE A 103 2.49 -10.97 -3.79
C PHE A 103 2.56 -11.17 -5.31
N ARG A 104 2.62 -12.43 -5.72
CA ARG A 104 2.75 -12.82 -7.13
C ARG A 104 1.39 -13.04 -7.77
N TRP A 105 1.29 -12.66 -9.04
CA TRP A 105 0.24 -13.16 -9.90
C TRP A 105 0.41 -14.67 -10.04
N GLY A 106 -0.66 -15.42 -9.80
CA GLY A 106 -0.58 -16.86 -9.68
C GLY A 106 -0.64 -17.54 -11.05
N GLY A 107 -0.07 -18.74 -11.15
CA GLY A 107 -0.30 -19.65 -12.27
C GLY A 107 -0.11 -19.03 -13.64
N LYS A 108 -1.22 -18.82 -14.36
CA LYS A 108 -1.27 -18.32 -15.74
C LYS A 108 -1.85 -16.90 -15.85
N ASP A 109 -1.92 -16.16 -14.74
CA ASP A 109 -2.60 -14.86 -14.71
C ASP A 109 -1.87 -13.82 -15.57
N GLU A 110 -0.53 -13.82 -15.58
CA GLU A 110 0.23 -12.91 -16.45
C GLU A 110 0.04 -13.27 -17.93
N GLU A 111 0.13 -14.56 -18.28
CA GLU A 111 -0.16 -15.01 -19.64
C GLU A 111 -1.59 -14.63 -20.02
N ARG A 112 -2.56 -14.80 -19.13
CA ARG A 112 -3.95 -14.42 -19.36
C ARG A 112 -4.06 -12.92 -19.62
N ILE A 113 -3.44 -12.04 -18.82
CA ILE A 113 -3.45 -10.59 -19.06
C ILE A 113 -2.88 -10.26 -20.45
N ARG A 114 -1.76 -10.90 -20.83
CA ARG A 114 -1.10 -10.68 -22.14
C ARG A 114 -1.84 -11.32 -23.32
N GLN A 115 -2.68 -12.33 -23.09
CA GLN A 115 -3.38 -13.10 -24.11
C GLN A 115 -4.87 -12.79 -24.23
N VAL A 116 -5.48 -12.15 -23.23
CA VAL A 116 -6.89 -11.76 -23.27
C VAL A 116 -7.09 -10.88 -24.50
N ARG A 117 -7.90 -11.37 -25.43
CA ARG A 117 -8.26 -10.68 -26.66
C ARG A 117 -9.55 -9.91 -26.43
N GLY A 118 -9.55 -8.63 -26.80
CA GLY A 118 -10.76 -7.84 -26.89
C GLY A 118 -11.68 -8.32 -28.02
N PRO A 119 -12.91 -7.78 -28.12
CA PRO A 119 -13.84 -8.08 -29.22
C PRO A 119 -13.25 -7.86 -30.62
N ASP A 120 -12.25 -6.99 -30.76
CA ASP A 120 -11.55 -6.70 -32.02
C ASP A 120 -10.27 -7.53 -32.25
N GLU A 121 -10.12 -8.68 -31.56
CA GLU A 121 -8.97 -9.60 -31.63
C GLU A 121 -7.59 -8.98 -31.31
N GLN A 122 -7.54 -7.73 -30.82
CA GLN A 122 -6.31 -7.06 -30.44
C GLN A 122 -5.50 -7.90 -29.43
N LEU A 123 -4.18 -7.87 -29.60
CA LEU A 123 -3.20 -8.45 -28.68
C LEU A 123 -3.47 -7.92 -27.26
N GLY A 124 -3.30 -8.77 -26.24
CA GLY A 124 -3.70 -8.44 -24.87
C GLY A 124 -2.93 -7.29 -24.22
N HIS A 125 -3.18 -7.07 -22.93
CA HIS A 125 -2.76 -5.84 -22.26
C HIS A 125 -1.26 -5.81 -21.96
N PRO A 126 -0.58 -4.66 -22.12
CA PRO A 126 0.82 -4.52 -21.78
C PRO A 126 1.04 -4.71 -20.27
N VAL A 127 2.11 -5.44 -19.95
CA VAL A 127 2.57 -5.64 -18.58
C VAL A 127 4.02 -5.15 -18.50
N HIS A 128 4.23 -4.10 -17.73
CA HIS A 128 5.51 -3.42 -17.51
C HIS A 128 6.18 -3.99 -16.26
N LEU A 129 7.39 -4.51 -16.41
CA LEU A 129 8.19 -5.00 -15.28
C LEU A 129 8.96 -3.83 -14.65
N LEU A 130 8.64 -3.50 -13.40
CA LEU A 130 9.35 -2.50 -12.62
C LEU A 130 10.52 -3.16 -11.87
N GLN A 131 11.71 -2.97 -12.42
CA GLN A 131 12.96 -3.55 -11.91
C GLN A 131 13.28 -3.07 -10.50
N GLY A 132 13.77 -3.97 -9.66
CA GLY A 132 14.23 -3.69 -8.30
C GLY A 132 13.14 -3.37 -7.27
N ALA A 133 11.88 -3.20 -7.68
CA ALA A 133 10.79 -2.83 -6.79
C ALA A 133 10.15 -4.04 -6.10
N GLY A 134 9.76 -3.87 -4.83
CA GLY A 134 8.92 -4.79 -4.06
C GLY A 134 7.44 -4.44 -4.17
N HIS A 135 6.65 -4.75 -3.15
CA HIS A 135 5.21 -4.49 -3.15
C HIS A 135 4.87 -3.00 -3.25
N TRP A 136 5.71 -2.14 -2.67
CA TRP A 136 5.48 -0.71 -2.54
C TRP A 136 6.14 0.07 -3.67
N VAL A 137 5.71 -0.19 -4.90
CA VAL A 137 6.33 0.32 -6.14
C VAL A 137 6.61 1.83 -6.14
N HIS A 138 5.72 2.63 -5.55
CA HIS A 138 5.84 4.08 -5.47
C HIS A 138 6.93 4.56 -4.50
N THR A 139 7.30 3.73 -3.51
CA THR A 139 8.40 4.00 -2.57
C THR A 139 9.70 3.35 -3.05
N ASP A 140 9.61 2.14 -3.61
CA ASP A 140 10.78 1.34 -3.97
C ASP A 140 11.46 1.83 -5.26
N ASN A 141 10.69 2.25 -6.27
CA ASN A 141 11.22 2.77 -7.53
C ASN A 141 10.27 3.82 -8.15
N PRO A 142 10.15 5.01 -7.52
CA PRO A 142 9.28 6.08 -8.00
C PRO A 142 9.64 6.56 -9.41
N ASP A 143 10.93 6.64 -9.74
CA ASP A 143 11.41 7.10 -11.05
C ASP A 143 11.01 6.12 -12.16
N GLY A 144 11.25 4.82 -11.97
CA GLY A 144 10.84 3.81 -12.94
C GLY A 144 9.33 3.68 -13.08
N LEU A 145 8.58 3.86 -11.98
CA LEU A 145 7.12 3.90 -12.02
C LEU A 145 6.64 5.11 -12.84
N PHE A 146 7.26 6.27 -12.66
CA PHE A 146 6.95 7.46 -13.45
C PHE A 146 7.23 7.24 -14.93
N ASP A 147 8.39 6.68 -15.29
CA ASP A 147 8.74 6.41 -16.69
C ASP A 147 7.71 5.51 -17.39
N ILE A 148 7.10 4.58 -16.66
CA ILE A 148 6.02 3.73 -17.16
C ILE A 148 4.70 4.50 -17.33
N LEU A 149 4.34 5.37 -16.37
CA LEU A 149 3.05 6.05 -16.35
C LEU A 149 3.00 7.31 -17.23
N ALA A 150 4.11 8.05 -17.36
CA ALA A 150 4.18 9.34 -18.05
C ALA A 150 3.57 9.34 -19.47
N PRO A 151 3.81 8.32 -20.32
CA PRO A 151 3.19 8.25 -21.66
C PRO A 151 1.66 8.25 -21.62
N SER A 152 1.04 7.67 -20.59
CA SER A 152 -0.42 7.61 -20.45
C SER A 152 -1.05 8.99 -20.18
N PHE A 153 -0.25 9.95 -19.73
CA PHE A 153 -0.66 11.35 -19.52
C PHE A 153 -0.31 12.26 -20.69
N GLY A 154 0.13 11.72 -21.83
CA GLY A 154 0.59 12.49 -22.98
C GLY A 154 1.95 13.18 -22.74
N SER A 155 2.68 12.79 -21.69
CA SER A 155 4.01 13.32 -21.39
C SER A 155 5.10 12.42 -21.97
N THR A 156 6.12 13.00 -22.59
CA THR A 156 7.36 12.28 -22.87
C THR A 156 8.14 12.09 -21.56
N PRO A 157 8.60 10.86 -21.23
CA PRO A 157 9.38 10.64 -20.02
C PRO A 157 10.70 11.40 -20.10
N ASP A 158 10.76 12.56 -19.45
CA ASP A 158 11.98 13.34 -19.28
C ASP A 158 12.06 13.90 -17.86
N LEU A 159 12.31 13.01 -16.89
CA LEU A 159 12.73 13.43 -15.54
C LEU A 159 14.19 13.92 -15.52
N ARG A 160 14.96 13.74 -16.60
CA ARG A 160 16.37 14.14 -16.63
C ARG A 160 16.53 15.65 -16.82
N MET A 161 15.51 16.36 -17.32
CA MET A 161 15.58 17.81 -17.57
C MET A 161 15.11 18.74 -16.43
N GLN A 162 14.80 18.26 -15.22
CA GLN A 162 14.49 19.16 -14.08
C GLN A 162 15.26 18.85 -12.78
N ARG A 163 16.50 18.37 -12.87
CA ARG A 163 17.44 18.64 -11.77
C ARG A 163 17.89 20.09 -11.89
N SER A 164 17.38 20.97 -11.04
CA SER A 164 18.03 22.28 -10.84
C SER A 164 19.52 22.03 -10.58
N PRO A 165 20.45 22.72 -11.25
CA PRO A 165 21.85 22.60 -10.90
C PRO A 165 22.00 22.94 -9.42
N SER A 166 22.64 22.06 -8.65
CA SER A 166 22.89 22.26 -7.23
C SER A 166 23.66 23.57 -7.05
N ARG A 167 22.97 24.62 -6.63
CA ARG A 167 23.57 25.87 -6.21
C ARG A 167 23.68 25.85 -4.69
N ALA A 168 24.52 24.96 -4.18
CA ALA A 168 24.99 25.05 -2.81
C ALA A 168 26.39 25.69 -2.81
N PRO A 169 26.61 26.86 -2.17
CA PRO A 169 27.97 27.28 -1.83
C PRO A 169 28.56 26.31 -0.79
N PRO A 170 29.90 26.23 -0.63
CA PRO A 170 30.49 25.38 0.39
C PRO A 170 30.01 25.84 1.77
N VAL A 171 29.28 24.97 2.47
CA VAL A 171 28.79 25.24 3.84
C VAL A 171 29.79 24.62 4.82
N GLU A 172 30.43 25.47 5.63
CA GLU A 172 31.21 25.02 6.80
C GLU A 172 30.33 24.24 7.79
N PRO A 173 30.89 23.27 8.54
CA PRO A 173 30.09 22.41 9.41
C PRO A 173 29.57 23.20 10.62
N VAL A 174 28.31 23.62 10.56
CA VAL A 174 27.55 24.05 11.74
C VAL A 174 26.92 22.82 12.39
N ALA A 175 27.24 22.61 13.67
CA ALA A 175 26.62 21.59 14.50
C ALA A 175 25.09 21.80 14.54
N SER A 176 24.35 20.87 13.94
CA SER A 176 22.89 20.94 13.85
C SER A 176 22.24 20.14 14.98
N ASN A 177 21.68 20.87 15.96
CA ASN A 177 20.86 20.34 17.05
C ASN A 177 19.40 20.12 16.60
N ILE A 178 19.19 19.48 15.44
CA ILE A 178 17.86 19.09 14.98
C ILE A 178 17.56 17.69 15.51
N ARG A 179 16.64 17.60 16.48
CA ARG A 179 16.01 16.34 16.88
C ARG A 179 15.32 15.73 15.66
N ALA A 180 15.90 14.67 15.13
CA ALA A 180 15.29 13.82 14.13
C ALA A 180 13.97 13.26 14.67
N PHE A 181 12.87 13.51 13.96
CA PHE A 181 11.66 12.70 14.10
C PHE A 181 11.98 11.28 13.61
N PRO A 182 11.69 10.22 14.40
CA PRO A 182 12.05 8.88 13.99
C PRO A 182 11.16 8.43 12.82
N ALA A 183 11.84 7.86 11.83
CA ALA A 183 11.30 7.29 10.61
C ALA A 183 10.27 6.17 10.89
N THR A 184 8.99 6.50 10.88
CA THR A 184 7.88 5.52 10.94
C THR A 184 7.71 4.75 9.62
N ALA A 185 8.30 5.21 8.51
CA ALA A 185 8.20 4.55 7.21
C ALA A 185 9.09 3.29 7.07
N ARG A 186 10.23 3.20 7.78
CA ARG A 186 11.14 2.04 7.67
C ARG A 186 10.66 0.80 8.41
N GLN A 187 9.80 0.93 9.42
CA GLN A 187 9.26 -0.22 10.16
C GLN A 187 8.09 -0.91 9.46
N LEU A 188 7.43 -0.22 8.52
CA LEU A 188 6.40 -0.78 7.63
C LEU A 188 6.99 -1.65 6.50
N GLN A 189 8.26 -1.43 6.15
CA GLN A 189 8.92 -2.09 5.03
C GLN A 189 9.12 -3.60 5.23
N ALA A 190 9.19 -4.08 6.48
CA ALA A 190 9.29 -5.50 6.81
C ALA A 190 7.94 -6.17 7.15
N MET A 191 6.81 -5.45 7.08
CA MET A 191 5.50 -5.93 7.56
C MET A 191 4.69 -6.72 6.55
N LEU A 192 5.06 -6.63 5.27
CA LEU A 192 4.25 -7.13 4.15
C LEU A 192 5.12 -7.84 3.09
N GLU A 193 6.35 -8.25 3.46
CA GLU A 193 7.13 -9.22 2.68
C GLU A 193 6.76 -10.64 3.09
#